data_AF-A0AAU1F6X1-F1
#
_entry.id   AF-A0AAU1F6X1-F1
#
_cell.length_a   1.000
_cell.length_b   1.000
_cell.length_c   1.000
_cell.angle_alpha   90.00
_cell.angle_beta   90.00
_cell.angle_gamma   90.00
#
_symmetry.space_group_name_H-M   'P 1'
#
loop_
_entity.id
_entity.type
_entity.pdbx_description
1 polymer ?
#
loop_
_entity_poly.entity_id
_entity_poly.type
_entity_poly.pdbx_seq_one_letter_code
_entity_poly.pdbx_strand_id
1 'polypeptide(L)'
;MSRGSVFLVGVLTAHIIGQQDGVEEDRLDPLSDLIPAVIRRLPGFELADPTQVPMVTGVLMAASMGMDTVAWRDQFGTIPPKEALVHNFVLWLLADLFDSLVEQPGATDQLMRETFNSMAADPG
;
A
#
# COMPACT_ATOMS: atom_id res chain seq x y z
N MET A 1 10.85 -10.67 -5.94
CA MET A 1 9.55 -10.19 -6.47
C MET A 1 8.61 -9.74 -5.35
N SER A 2 8.18 -10.60 -4.42
CA SER A 2 7.17 -10.23 -3.40
C SER A 2 7.55 -9.13 -2.40
N ARG A 3 8.83 -8.94 -2.08
CA ARG A 3 9.24 -7.86 -1.16
C ARG A 3 9.05 -6.47 -1.78
N GLY A 4 9.15 -6.38 -3.11
CA GLY A 4 8.92 -5.14 -3.84
C GLY A 4 7.46 -4.69 -3.75
N SER A 5 6.49 -5.60 -3.87
CA SER A 5 5.08 -5.22 -3.73
C SER A 5 4.74 -4.77 -2.30
N VAL A 6 5.28 -5.41 -1.27
CA VAL A 6 5.15 -4.97 0.13
C VAL A 6 5.74 -3.58 0.34
N PHE A 7 6.92 -3.32 -0.23
CA PHE A 7 7.55 -2.02 -0.20
C PHE A 7 6.66 -0.94 -0.86
N LEU A 8 6.16 -1.21 -2.07
CA LEU A 8 5.30 -0.27 -2.81
C LEU A 8 3.96 -0.02 -2.12
N VAL A 9 3.38 -1.02 -1.47
CA VAL A 9 2.21 -0.83 -0.59
C VAL A 9 2.54 0.18 0.51
N GLY A 10 3.69 0.05 1.16
CA GLY A 10 4.17 1.01 2.16
C GLY A 10 4.27 2.44 1.61
N VAL A 11 4.91 2.61 0.46
CA VAL A 11 5.08 3.92 -0.20
C VAL A 11 3.74 4.57 -0.52
N LEU A 12 2.82 3.85 -1.17
CA LEU A 12 1.53 4.41 -1.56
C LEU A 12 0.65 4.73 -0.36
N THR A 13 0.60 3.84 0.63
CA THR A 13 -0.13 4.12 1.86
C THR A 13 0.42 5.38 2.54
N ALA A 14 1.74 5.53 2.65
CA ALA A 14 2.34 6.73 3.23
C ALA A 14 1.97 8.01 2.44
N HIS A 15 1.95 7.96 1.11
CA HIS A 15 1.55 9.11 0.28
C HIS A 15 0.07 9.43 0.40
N ILE A 16 -0.81 8.43 0.40
CA ILE A 16 -2.26 8.62 0.57
C ILE A 16 -2.56 9.30 1.92
N ILE A 17 -1.83 8.96 2.97
CA ILE A 17 -1.96 9.55 4.31
C ILE A 17 -1.31 10.94 4.38
N GLY A 18 -0.16 11.11 3.73
CA GLY A 18 0.63 12.34 3.74
C GLY A 18 0.06 13.46 2.85
N GLN A 19 -0.67 13.14 1.79
CA GLN A 19 -1.33 14.13 0.91
C GLN A 19 -2.50 14.88 1.58
N GLN A 20 -2.80 14.57 2.84
CA GLN A 20 -3.97 15.08 3.55
C GLN A 20 -3.71 16.34 4.38
N ASP A 21 -2.85 17.24 3.91
CA ASP A 21 -2.57 18.54 4.54
C ASP A 21 -3.74 19.55 4.45
N GLY A 22 -4.96 19.07 4.17
CA GLY A 22 -6.21 19.83 4.15
C GLY A 22 -6.97 19.80 5.49
N VAL A 23 -8.06 20.57 5.56
CA VAL A 23 -8.93 20.78 6.74
C VAL A 23 -9.22 19.45 7.47
N GLU A 24 -9.05 19.45 8.79
CA GLU A 24 -9.09 18.29 9.70
C GLU A 24 -10.34 17.38 9.54
N GLU A 25 -11.44 17.90 9.01
CA GLU A 25 -12.73 17.20 8.86
C GLU A 25 -12.80 16.21 7.68
N ASP A 26 -11.93 16.32 6.66
CA ASP A 26 -11.91 15.43 5.47
C ASP A 26 -10.68 14.50 5.42
N ARG A 27 -9.88 14.42 6.50
CA ARG A 27 -8.75 13.48 6.55
C ARG A 27 -9.26 12.05 6.66
N LEU A 28 -8.78 11.19 5.76
CA LEU A 28 -9.05 9.76 5.77
C LEU A 28 -8.33 9.14 6.98
N ASP A 29 -9.05 8.57 7.93
CA ASP A 29 -8.42 7.80 8.99
C ASP A 29 -7.88 6.49 8.38
N PRO A 30 -6.56 6.25 8.40
CA PRO A 30 -6.00 5.07 7.76
C PRO A 30 -6.51 3.76 8.37
N LEU A 31 -6.78 3.75 9.68
CA LEU A 31 -7.20 2.56 10.42
C LEU A 31 -8.71 2.33 10.31
N SER A 32 -9.49 3.41 10.33
CA SER A 32 -10.95 3.34 10.33
C SER A 32 -11.57 3.36 8.93
N ASP A 33 -10.89 3.96 7.94
CA ASP A 33 -11.42 4.17 6.60
C ASP A 33 -10.62 3.42 5.53
N LEU A 34 -9.31 3.69 5.39
CA LEU A 34 -8.49 3.15 4.30
C LEU A 34 -8.43 1.62 4.33
N ILE A 35 -7.95 1.07 5.45
CA ILE A 35 -7.76 -0.38 5.58
C ILE A 35 -9.09 -1.11 5.40
N PRO A 36 -10.18 -0.76 6.11
CA PRO A 36 -11.47 -1.42 5.90
C PRO A 36 -11.98 -1.31 4.46
N ALA A 37 -11.80 -0.17 3.79
CA ALA A 37 -12.22 0.00 2.40
C ALA A 37 -11.46 -0.93 1.44
N VAL A 38 -10.13 -1.03 1.60
CA VAL A 38 -9.28 -1.94 0.80
C VAL A 38 -9.65 -3.40 1.06
N ILE A 39 -9.77 -3.81 2.33
CA ILE A 39 -10.08 -5.19 2.68
C ILE A 39 -11.48 -5.59 2.18
N ARG A 40 -12.47 -4.70 2.22
CA ARG A 40 -13.82 -4.96 1.68
C ARG A 40 -13.84 -5.15 0.16
N ARG A 41 -12.84 -4.63 -0.57
CA ARG A 41 -12.71 -4.80 -2.03
C ARG A 41 -12.06 -6.12 -2.41
N LEU A 42 -11.25 -6.73 -1.53
CA LEU A 42 -10.51 -7.96 -1.83
C LEU A 42 -11.37 -9.17 -2.23
N PRO A 43 -12.55 -9.43 -1.64
CA PRO A 43 -13.42 -10.50 -2.09
C PRO A 43 -13.92 -10.36 -3.53
N GLY A 44 -13.81 -9.15 -4.13
CA GLY A 44 -14.14 -8.93 -5.54
C GLY A 44 -13.13 -9.51 -6.53
N PHE A 45 -11.95 -9.93 -6.07
CA PHE A 45 -10.95 -10.61 -6.90
C PHE A 45 -11.08 -12.11 -6.72
N GLU A 46 -11.45 -12.84 -7.78
CA GLU A 46 -11.67 -14.29 -7.73
C GLU A 46 -10.45 -15.08 -7.22
N LEU A 47 -9.25 -14.56 -7.43
CA LEU A 47 -7.99 -15.20 -7.02
C LEU A 47 -7.49 -14.76 -5.64
N ALA A 48 -8.21 -13.88 -4.94
CA ALA A 48 -7.82 -13.46 -3.60
C ALA A 48 -8.15 -14.56 -2.58
N ASP A 49 -7.12 -15.22 -2.07
CA ASP A 49 -7.28 -16.21 -1.00
C ASP A 49 -7.55 -15.48 0.34
N PRO A 50 -8.73 -15.67 0.97
CA PRO A 50 -9.11 -14.97 2.19
C PRO A 50 -8.19 -15.28 3.38
N THR A 51 -7.48 -16.41 3.35
CA THR A 51 -6.50 -16.78 4.40
C THR A 51 -5.30 -15.84 4.44
N GLN A 52 -5.06 -15.07 3.38
CA GLN A 52 -3.94 -14.14 3.26
C GLN A 52 -4.31 -12.71 3.69
N VAL A 53 -5.61 -12.42 3.89
CA VAL A 53 -6.10 -11.11 4.33
C VAL A 53 -5.42 -10.61 5.61
N PRO A 54 -5.19 -11.43 6.65
CA PRO A 54 -4.51 -10.97 7.86
C PRO A 54 -3.11 -10.41 7.60
N MET A 55 -2.33 -11.05 6.72
CA MET A 55 -0.97 -10.62 6.41
C MET A 55 -0.96 -9.26 5.71
N VAL A 56 -1.82 -9.09 4.71
CA VAL A 56 -1.90 -7.83 3.97
C VAL A 56 -2.48 -6.70 4.82
N THR A 57 -3.44 -7.01 5.69
CA THR A 57 -3.97 -6.05 6.66
C THR A 57 -2.86 -5.58 7.62
N GLY A 58 -2.02 -6.50 8.10
CA GLY A 58 -0.88 -6.15 8.96
C GLY A 58 0.16 -5.28 8.26
N VAL A 59 0.44 -5.53 6.98
CA VAL A 59 1.31 -4.67 6.15
C VAL A 59 0.73 -3.26 6.02
N LEU A 60 -0.58 -3.14 5.73
CA LEU A 60 -1.24 -1.84 5.65
C LEU A 60 -1.23 -1.10 6.99
N MET A 61 -1.45 -1.80 8.11
CA MET A 61 -1.34 -1.19 9.44
C MET A 61 0.08 -0.70 9.72
N ALA A 62 1.10 -1.51 9.42
CA ALA A 62 2.49 -1.12 9.57
C ALA A 62 2.81 0.14 8.74
N ALA A 63 2.35 0.19 7.50
CA ALA A 63 2.50 1.36 6.63
C ALA A 63 1.82 2.61 7.23
N SER A 64 0.57 2.47 7.68
CA SER A 64 -0.19 3.56 8.31
C SER A 64 0.45 4.10 9.59
N MET A 65 1.23 3.27 10.28
CA MET A 65 1.97 3.65 11.49
C MET A 65 3.39 4.16 11.19
N GLY A 66 3.77 4.33 9.91
CA GLY A 66 5.10 4.78 9.51
C GLY A 66 6.21 3.76 9.77
N MET A 67 5.87 2.47 9.90
CA MET A 67 6.83 1.40 10.10
C MET A 67 7.39 0.90 8.75
N ASP A 68 8.61 0.35 8.76
CA ASP A 68 9.15 -0.38 7.62
C ASP A 68 8.31 -1.64 7.36
N THR A 69 7.53 -1.62 6.28
CA THR A 69 6.61 -2.69 5.90
C THR A 69 7.33 -3.98 5.51
N VAL A 70 8.51 -3.87 4.90
CA VAL A 70 9.31 -5.03 4.49
C VAL A 70 9.90 -5.69 5.72
N ALA A 71 10.50 -4.90 6.62
CA ALA A 71 11.03 -5.41 7.89
C ALA A 71 9.92 -5.99 8.78
N TRP A 72 8.74 -5.36 8.80
CA TRP A 72 7.56 -5.91 9.49
C TRP A 72 7.18 -7.27 8.91
N ARG A 73 7.07 -7.36 7.58
CA ARG A 73 6.63 -8.60 6.93
C ARG A 73 7.66 -9.72 7.06
N ASP A 74 8.95 -9.43 7.01
CA ASP A 74 10.01 -10.43 7.09
C ASP A 74 9.97 -11.26 8.39
N GLN A 75 9.35 -10.74 9.47
CA GLN A 75 9.15 -11.46 10.73
C GLN A 75 8.34 -12.75 10.60
N PHE A 76 7.55 -12.89 9.53
CA PHE A 76 6.68 -14.05 9.28
C PHE A 76 7.26 -15.01 8.22
N GLY A 77 8.54 -14.86 7.89
CA GLY A 77 9.25 -15.74 6.96
C GLY A 77 8.94 -15.45 5.48
N THR A 78 9.21 -16.41 4.61
CA THR A 78 9.06 -16.24 3.15
C THR A 78 7.61 -15.96 2.76
N ILE A 79 7.41 -14.96 1.91
CA ILE A 79 6.07 -14.64 1.39
C ILE A 79 5.62 -15.71 0.38
N PRO A 80 4.54 -16.45 0.64
CA PRO A 80 4.05 -17.46 -0.28
C PRO A 80 3.39 -16.81 -1.51
N PRO A 81 3.31 -17.51 -2.66
CA PRO A 81 2.78 -16.94 -3.90
C PRO A 81 1.36 -16.38 -3.78
N LYS A 82 0.50 -17.03 -2.97
CA LYS A 82 -0.87 -16.58 -2.72
C LYS A 82 -0.92 -15.23 -2.02
N GLU A 83 -0.06 -15.02 -1.03
CA GLU A 83 0.03 -13.75 -0.33
C GLU A 83 0.61 -12.65 -1.23
N ALA A 84 1.65 -12.99 -2.01
CA ALA A 84 2.22 -12.07 -2.99
C ALA A 84 1.17 -11.58 -3.99
N LEU A 85 0.23 -12.44 -4.39
CA LEU A 85 -0.88 -12.08 -5.27
C LEU A 85 -1.84 -11.10 -4.60
N VAL A 86 -2.21 -11.33 -3.33
CA VAL A 86 -3.10 -10.41 -2.59
C VAL A 86 -2.40 -9.06 -2.36
N HIS A 87 -1.09 -9.04 -2.11
CA HIS A 87 -0.32 -7.79 -2.08
C HIS A 87 -0.39 -7.03 -3.41
N ASN A 88 -0.37 -7.72 -4.54
CA ASN A 88 -0.51 -7.06 -5.85
C ASN A 88 -1.92 -6.48 -6.05
N PHE A 89 -2.98 -7.16 -5.58
CA PHE A 89 -4.34 -6.60 -5.62
C PHE A 89 -4.47 -5.36 -4.74
N VAL A 90 -3.90 -5.39 -3.54
CA VAL A 90 -3.87 -4.20 -2.67
C VAL A 90 -3.06 -3.08 -3.30
N LEU A 91 -1.90 -3.38 -3.88
CA LEU A 91 -1.09 -2.40 -4.58
C LEU A 91 -1.88 -1.73 -5.72
N TRP A 92 -2.63 -2.51 -6.50
CA TRP A 92 -3.49 -1.98 -7.56
C TRP A 92 -4.62 -1.09 -7.02
N LEU A 93 -5.31 -1.51 -5.95
CA LEU A 93 -6.36 -0.70 -5.31
C LEU A 93 -5.81 0.61 -4.76
N LEU A 94 -4.62 0.60 -4.15
CA LEU A 94 -3.99 1.81 -3.63
C LEU A 94 -3.56 2.76 -4.75
N ALA A 95 -3.05 2.23 -5.87
CA ALA A 95 -2.71 3.02 -7.04
C ALA A 95 -3.94 3.71 -7.63
N ASP A 96 -5.04 2.96 -7.82
CA ASP A 96 -6.31 3.50 -8.32
C ASP A 96 -6.89 4.56 -7.38
N LEU A 97 -6.80 4.32 -6.06
CA LEU A 97 -7.22 5.30 -5.06
C LEU A 97 -6.36 6.57 -5.11
N PHE A 98 -5.04 6.44 -5.18
CA PHE A 98 -4.14 7.57 -5.24
C PHE A 98 -4.41 8.43 -6.49
N ASP A 99 -4.47 7.82 -7.67
CA ASP A 99 -4.78 8.50 -8.94
C ASP A 99 -6.13 9.22 -8.87
N SER A 100 -7.12 8.61 -8.20
CA SER A 100 -8.44 9.21 -7.97
C SER A 100 -8.39 10.40 -7.02
N LEU A 101 -7.62 10.32 -5.94
CA LEU A 101 -7.47 11.40 -4.94
C LEU A 101 -6.79 12.64 -5.51
N VAL A 102 -5.86 12.46 -6.44
CA VAL A 102 -5.14 13.57 -7.11
C VAL A 102 -5.76 13.97 -8.45
N GLU A 103 -6.93 13.42 -8.79
CA GLU A 103 -7.68 13.66 -10.03
C GLU A 103 -6.84 13.55 -11.33
N GLN A 104 -5.77 12.76 -11.30
CA GLN A 104 -4.80 12.65 -12.40
C GLN A 104 -4.51 11.16 -12.70
N PRO A 105 -5.03 10.62 -13.81
CA PRO A 105 -4.69 9.27 -14.25
C PRO A 105 -3.19 9.12 -14.47
N GLY A 106 -2.59 8.07 -13.89
CA GLY A 106 -1.17 7.78 -14.00
C GLY A 106 -0.27 8.56 -13.04
N ALA A 107 -0.83 9.32 -12.09
CA ALA A 107 -0.04 9.99 -11.05
C ALA A 107 0.80 9.01 -10.22
N THR A 108 0.31 7.78 -10.03
CA THR A 108 1.06 6.69 -9.42
C THR A 108 2.35 6.39 -10.18
N ASP A 109 2.37 6.37 -11.52
CA ASP A 109 3.61 6.11 -12.28
C ASP A 109 4.65 7.22 -12.03
N GLN A 110 4.20 8.47 -11.98
CA GLN A 110 5.06 9.61 -11.68
C GLN A 110 5.64 9.50 -10.26
N LEU A 111 4.79 9.24 -9.26
CA LEU A 111 5.21 9.05 -7.88
C LEU A 111 6.25 7.93 -7.74
N MET A 112 6.04 6.81 -8.44
CA MET A 112 6.98 5.68 -8.43
C MET A 112 8.33 6.08 -8.98
N ARG A 113 8.36 6.80 -10.13
CA ARG A 113 9.62 7.29 -10.72
C ARG A 113 10.35 8.22 -9.76
N GLU A 114 9.65 9.17 -9.15
CA GLU A 114 10.24 10.12 -8.19
C GLU A 114 10.81 9.39 -6.97
N THR A 115 10.07 8.41 -6.44
CA THR A 115 10.49 7.57 -5.32
C THR A 115 11.79 6.81 -5.66
N PHE A 116 11.82 6.13 -6.80
CA PHE A 116 13.01 5.37 -7.22
C PHE A 116 14.20 6.26 -7.55
N ASN A 117 13.97 7.41 -8.19
CA ASN A 117 15.03 8.38 -8.49
C ASN A 117 15.64 8.96 -7.21
N SER A 118 14.81 9.26 -6.20
CA SER A 118 15.28 9.75 -4.91
C SER A 118 16.15 8.72 -4.19
N MET A 119 15.76 7.44 -4.23
CA MET A 119 16.58 6.34 -3.65
C MET A 119 17.89 6.12 -4.40
N ALA A 120 17.90 6.30 -5.72
CA ALA A 120 19.12 6.19 -6.51
C ALA A 120 20.06 7.39 -6.30
N ALA A 121 19.51 8.54 -5.90
CA ALA A 121 20.25 9.76 -5.62
C ALA A 121 20.81 9.83 -4.20
N ASP A 122 20.33 8.99 -3.28
CA ASP A 122 20.85 8.90 -1.91
C ASP A 122 22.09 7.99 -1.90
N PRO A 123 23.33 8.55 -1.81
CA PRO A 123 24.52 7.75 -1.64
C PRO A 123 24.58 7.39 -0.16
N GLY A 124 24.27 6.15 0.18
CA GLY A 124 24.42 5.62 1.54
C GLY A 124 25.79 5.89 2.16
#